data_AF-A0A7S3AFK6-F1
#
_entry.id   AF-A0A7S3AFK6-F1
#
_cell.length_a   1.000
_cell.length_b   1.000
_cell.length_c   1.000
_cell.angle_alpha   90.00
_cell.angle_beta   90.00
_cell.angle_gamma   90.00
#
_symmetry.space_group_name_H-M   'P 1'
#
loop_
_entity.id
_entity.type
_entity.pdbx_description
1 polymer ?
#
loop_
_entity_poly.entity_id
_entity_poly.type
_entity_poly.pdbx_seq_one_letter_code
_entity_poly.pdbx_strand_id
1 'polypeptide(L)'
;DTPGLAPPGGIPEVFYRIVSRNGRGGAIPVDELIAQLQMPLLLLWGEKDPWMVSSFGDKAQACAKARGIEVRRVSINAGHCPQDEAPEAVNEELLAFAQQLAC
;
A
#
# COMPACT_ATOMS: atom_id res chain seq x y z
N ASP A 1 -3.12 -28.98 14.41
CA ASP A 1 -3.35 -27.67 13.76
C ASP A 1 -2.15 -27.29 12.93
N THR A 2 -2.27 -27.41 11.61
CA THR A 2 -1.19 -27.01 10.69
C THR A 2 -1.33 -25.51 10.45
N PRO A 3 -0.34 -24.67 10.79
CA PRO A 3 -0.41 -23.24 10.52
C PRO A 3 -0.54 -23.01 9.01
N GLY A 4 -1.55 -22.25 8.59
CA GLY A 4 -1.66 -21.77 7.21
C GLY A 4 -2.78 -22.36 6.34
N LEU A 5 -3.65 -23.21 6.88
CA LEU A 5 -4.88 -23.62 6.19
C LEU A 5 -6.10 -23.18 6.98
N ALA A 6 -6.84 -22.22 6.44
CA ALA A 6 -8.15 -21.85 6.95
C ALA A 6 -9.09 -23.07 6.92
N PRO A 7 -9.98 -23.25 7.92
CA PRO A 7 -10.95 -24.33 7.91
C PRO A 7 -11.84 -24.25 6.67
N PRO A 8 -12.09 -25.37 5.98
CA PRO A 8 -12.89 -25.35 4.77
C PRO A 8 -14.34 -24.93 5.02
N GLY A 9 -14.90 -24.10 4.14
CA GLY A 9 -16.27 -23.60 4.16
C GLY A 9 -16.48 -22.29 4.92
N GLY A 10 -15.44 -21.69 5.52
CA GLY A 10 -15.52 -20.43 6.26
C GLY A 10 -15.15 -19.19 5.46
N ILE A 11 -15.55 -18.00 5.94
CA ILE A 11 -15.11 -16.70 5.42
C ILE A 11 -13.57 -16.61 5.31
N PRO A 12 -12.77 -17.16 6.25
CA PRO A 12 -11.31 -17.18 6.11
C PRO A 12 -10.80 -18.01 4.92
N GLU A 13 -11.47 -19.08 4.51
CA GLU A 13 -11.08 -19.85 3.32
C GLU A 13 -11.38 -19.08 2.03
N VAL A 14 -12.54 -18.43 1.96
CA VAL A 14 -12.90 -17.59 0.81
C VAL A 14 -11.91 -16.44 0.66
N PHE A 15 -11.60 -15.75 1.76
CA PHE A 15 -10.60 -14.69 1.77
C PHE A 15 -9.21 -15.22 1.38
N TYR A 16 -8.78 -16.35 1.96
CA TYR A 16 -7.53 -17.01 1.59
C TYR A 16 -7.48 -17.37 0.11
N ARG A 17 -8.55 -17.93 -0.47
CA ARG A 17 -8.61 -18.29 -1.89
C ARG A 17 -8.57 -17.06 -2.79
N ILE A 18 -9.25 -15.97 -2.45
CA ILE A 18 -9.22 -14.71 -3.22
C ILE A 18 -7.81 -14.13 -3.17
N VAL A 19 -7.23 -13.99 -1.98
CA VAL A 19 -5.87 -13.48 -1.78
C VAL A 19 -4.83 -14.38 -2.45
N SER A 20 -4.97 -15.70 -2.41
CA SER A 20 -4.00 -16.65 -2.99
C SER A 20 -4.14 -16.79 -4.51
N ARG A 21 -5.35 -16.69 -5.07
CA ARG A 21 -5.55 -16.67 -6.54
C ARG A 21 -5.01 -15.40 -7.16
N ASN A 22 -5.21 -14.26 -6.48
CA ASN A 22 -4.67 -12.97 -6.89
C ASN A 22 -3.22 -12.76 -6.41
N GLY A 23 -2.73 -13.64 -5.54
CA GLY A 23 -1.44 -13.56 -4.84
C GLY A 23 -0.23 -13.96 -5.66
N ARG A 24 -0.38 -14.19 -6.97
CA ARG A 24 0.78 -14.26 -7.87
C ARG A 24 1.47 -12.90 -8.05
N GLY A 25 0.91 -11.83 -7.49
CA GLY A 25 1.39 -10.48 -7.71
C GLY A 25 1.16 -10.05 -9.17
N GLY A 26 1.22 -8.76 -9.44
CA GLY A 26 1.36 -8.32 -10.84
C GLY A 26 2.63 -8.91 -11.44
N ALA A 27 2.66 -9.14 -12.76
CA ALA A 27 3.86 -9.63 -13.43
C ALA A 27 5.07 -8.67 -13.33
N ILE A 28 4.82 -7.42 -12.90
CA ILE A 28 5.79 -6.33 -12.84
C ILE A 28 6.02 -5.95 -11.37
N PRO A 29 7.27 -5.96 -10.89
CA PRO A 29 7.64 -5.45 -9.57
C PRO A 29 7.27 -3.98 -9.34
N VAL A 30 6.98 -3.62 -8.09
CA VAL A 30 6.55 -2.25 -7.72
C VAL A 30 7.63 -1.21 -8.03
N ASP A 31 8.91 -1.54 -7.86
CA ASP A 31 10.04 -0.67 -8.17
C ASP A 31 10.17 -0.38 -9.68
N GLU A 32 9.83 -1.35 -10.53
CA GLU A 32 9.75 -1.13 -11.98
C GLU A 32 8.58 -0.22 -12.36
N LEU A 33 7.44 -0.33 -11.67
CA LEU A 33 6.30 0.56 -11.87
C LEU A 33 6.63 1.99 -11.42
N ILE A 34 7.26 2.14 -10.24
CA ILE A 34 7.71 3.43 -9.73
C ILE A 34 8.65 4.08 -10.74
N ALA A 35 9.62 3.35 -11.29
CA ALA A 35 10.58 3.89 -12.25
C ALA A 35 9.95 4.43 -13.55
N GLN A 36 8.70 4.10 -13.86
CA GLN A 36 7.97 4.57 -15.04
C GLN A 36 7.10 5.81 -14.76
N LEU A 37 6.97 6.24 -13.49
CA LEU A 37 6.15 7.39 -13.13
C LEU A 37 6.75 8.70 -13.67
N GLN A 38 5.88 9.54 -14.22
CA GLN A 38 6.21 10.88 -14.71
C GLN A 38 5.54 11.98 -13.88
N MET A 39 4.86 11.61 -12.80
CA MET A 39 4.11 12.49 -11.90
C MET A 39 4.61 12.32 -10.46
N PRO A 40 4.32 13.30 -9.58
CA PRO A 40 4.56 13.15 -8.16
C PRO A 40 3.81 11.94 -7.58
N LEU A 41 4.39 11.31 -6.56
CA LEU A 41 3.88 10.11 -5.91
C LEU A 41 3.53 10.40 -4.44
N LEU A 42 2.30 10.11 -4.04
CA LEU A 42 1.89 10.07 -2.64
C LEU A 42 1.81 8.62 -2.15
N LEU A 43 2.54 8.31 -1.07
CA LEU A 43 2.51 7.02 -0.39
C LEU A 43 1.85 7.19 0.98
N LEU A 44 0.59 6.76 1.11
CA LEU A 44 -0.12 6.67 2.38
C LEU A 44 0.00 5.25 2.91
N TRP A 45 0.45 5.09 4.16
CA TRP A 45 0.75 3.77 4.71
C TRP A 45 0.24 3.63 6.13
N GLY A 46 -0.43 2.52 6.42
CA GLY A 46 -0.78 2.15 7.78
C GLY A 46 0.44 1.57 8.52
N GLU A 47 0.90 2.25 9.56
CA GLU A 47 2.10 1.85 10.31
C GLU A 47 1.91 0.56 11.12
N LYS A 48 0.67 0.11 11.32
CA LYS A 48 0.32 -1.10 12.07
C LYS A 48 -0.02 -2.27 11.16
N ASP A 49 0.21 -2.16 9.86
CA ASP A 49 -0.05 -3.24 8.89
C ASP A 49 0.81 -4.49 9.19
N PRO A 50 0.20 -5.65 9.49
CA PRO A 50 0.92 -6.88 9.78
C PRO A 50 1.42 -7.61 8.52
N TRP A 51 0.95 -7.23 7.33
CA TRP A 51 1.24 -7.90 6.06
C TRP A 51 2.16 -7.07 5.17
N MET A 52 1.83 -5.79 4.95
CA MET A 52 2.67 -4.83 4.23
C MET A 52 3.36 -3.91 5.23
N VAL A 53 4.30 -4.47 6.00
CA VAL A 53 5.03 -3.74 7.03
C VAL A 53 5.66 -2.44 6.51
N SER A 54 5.76 -1.43 7.38
CA SER A 54 6.20 -0.07 7.04
C SER A 54 7.50 0.02 6.21
N SER A 55 8.44 -0.92 6.44
CA SER A 55 9.70 -1.00 5.69
C SER A 55 9.53 -1.17 4.17
N PHE A 56 8.39 -1.69 3.69
CA PHE A 56 8.09 -1.72 2.26
C PHE A 56 7.76 -0.32 1.72
N GLY A 57 7.02 0.48 2.50
CA GLY A 57 6.77 1.88 2.18
C GLY A 57 8.07 2.70 2.13
N ASP A 58 9.01 2.44 3.06
CA ASP A 58 10.32 3.09 3.06
C ASP A 58 11.14 2.75 1.81
N LYS A 59 11.13 1.47 1.40
CA LYS A 59 11.78 1.00 0.17
C LYS A 59 11.17 1.65 -1.07
N ALA A 60 9.84 1.76 -1.13
CA ALA A 60 9.15 2.43 -2.23
C ALA A 60 9.51 3.92 -2.30
N GLN A 61 9.56 4.62 -1.16
CA GLN A 61 9.98 6.02 -1.09
C GLN A 61 11.44 6.18 -1.56
N ALA A 62 12.35 5.32 -1.10
CA ALA A 62 13.76 5.35 -1.49
C ALA A 62 13.92 5.08 -3.00
N CYS A 63 13.16 4.13 -3.56
CA CYS A 63 13.13 3.85 -4.99
C CYS A 63 12.70 5.09 -5.80
N ALA A 64 11.60 5.73 -5.42
CA ALA A 64 11.11 6.94 -6.09
C ALA A 64 12.14 8.07 -6.06
N LYS A 65 12.74 8.34 -4.89
CA LYS A 65 13.82 9.33 -4.73
C LYS A 65 15.01 9.03 -5.62
N ALA A 66 15.47 7.78 -5.68
CA ALA A 66 16.59 7.37 -6.52
C ALA A 66 16.32 7.55 -8.02
N ARG A 67 15.05 7.59 -8.44
CA ARG A 67 14.61 7.83 -9.81
C ARG A 67 14.26 9.29 -10.09
N GLY A 68 14.46 10.20 -9.13
CA GLY A 68 14.14 11.62 -9.30
C GLY A 68 12.65 11.93 -9.29
N ILE A 69 11.82 11.01 -8.80
CA ILE A 69 10.37 11.21 -8.68
C ILE A 69 10.10 11.98 -7.40
N GLU A 70 9.32 13.07 -7.52
CA GLU A 70 8.82 13.77 -6.34
C GLU A 70 7.93 12.82 -5.54
N VAL A 71 8.28 12.55 -4.28
CA VAL A 71 7.55 11.59 -3.45
C VAL A 71 7.28 12.12 -2.06
N ARG A 72 6.03 12.00 -1.61
CA ARG A 72 5.60 12.26 -0.23
C ARG A 72 5.18 10.93 0.41
N ARG A 73 5.80 10.58 1.54
CA ARG A 73 5.44 9.39 2.34
C ARG A 73 4.79 9.88 3.63
N VAL A 74 3.57 9.43 3.90
CA VAL A 74 2.81 9.79 5.10
C VAL A 74 2.45 8.54 5.88
N SER A 75 2.77 8.57 7.17
CA SER A 75 2.49 7.52 8.13
C SER A 75 1.11 7.73 8.75
N ILE A 76 0.23 6.75 8.56
CA ILE A 76 -1.12 6.75 9.10
C ILE A 76 -1.17 5.76 10.26
N ASN A 77 -1.79 6.18 11.37
CA ASN A 77 -2.00 5.33 12.53
C ASN A 77 -3.14 4.31 12.29
N ALA A 78 -2.92 3.38 11.37
CA ALA A 78 -3.88 2.38 10.91
C ALA A 78 -3.19 1.05 10.54
N GLY A 79 -3.98 -0.01 10.36
CA GLY A 79 -3.57 -1.32 9.85
C GLY A 79 -3.47 -1.39 8.33
N HIS A 80 -3.88 -2.52 7.74
CA HIS A 80 -3.67 -2.82 6.32
C HIS A 80 -4.45 -1.92 5.36
N CYS A 81 -5.64 -1.46 5.77
CA CYS A 81 -6.49 -0.62 4.95
C CYS A 81 -6.63 0.75 5.60
N PRO A 82 -5.60 1.63 5.50
CA PRO A 82 -5.62 2.93 6.16
C PRO A 82 -6.81 3.80 5.73
N GLN A 83 -7.29 3.64 4.48
CA GLN A 83 -8.48 4.35 3.98
C GLN A 83 -9.79 3.92 4.63
N ASP A 84 -9.88 2.68 5.13
CA ASP A 84 -11.09 2.16 5.80
C ASP A 84 -10.99 2.37 7.32
N GLU A 85 -9.79 2.27 7.88
CA GLU A 85 -9.53 2.33 9.32
C GLU A 85 -9.34 3.77 9.84
N ALA A 86 -8.77 4.67 9.03
CA ALA A 86 -8.53 6.07 9.37
C ALA A 86 -8.86 7.00 8.17
N PRO A 87 -10.11 6.99 7.68
CA PRO A 87 -10.51 7.70 6.47
C PRO A 87 -10.27 9.21 6.56
N GLU A 88 -10.45 9.83 7.72
CA GLU A 88 -10.23 11.28 7.90
C GLU A 88 -8.77 11.65 7.62
N ALA A 89 -7.82 10.91 8.18
CA ALA A 89 -6.40 11.16 8.00
C ALA A 89 -5.96 10.89 6.55
N VAL A 90 -6.50 9.84 5.93
CA VAL A 90 -6.23 9.55 4.51
C VAL A 90 -6.80 10.62 3.59
N ASN A 91 -8.05 11.04 3.81
CA ASN A 91 -8.71 12.03 2.98
C ASN A 91 -8.06 13.41 3.09
N GLU A 92 -7.60 13.80 4.28
CA GLU A 92 -6.86 15.04 4.49
C GLU A 92 -5.61 15.10 3.59
N GLU A 93 -4.80 14.04 3.59
CA GLU A 93 -3.58 13.98 2.77
C GLU A 93 -3.87 13.89 1.27
N LEU A 94 -4.92 13.16 0.87
CA LEU A 94 -5.35 13.10 -0.53
C LEU A 94 -5.78 14.47 -1.04
N LEU A 95 -6.58 15.21 -0.26
CA LEU A 95 -7.03 16.56 -0.62
C LEU A 95 -5.85 17.53 -0.68
N ALA A 96 -4.94 17.48 0.30
CA ALA A 96 -3.75 18.32 0.31
C ALA A 96 -2.85 18.05 -0.91
N PHE A 97 -2.67 16.77 -1.28
CA PHE A 97 -1.89 16.40 -2.45
C PHE A 97 -2.57 16.80 -3.76
N ALA A 98 -3.90 16.62 -3.87
CA ALA A 98 -4.66 17.07 -5.03
C ALA A 98 -4.58 18.59 -5.23
N GLN A 99 -4.64 19.37 -4.15
CA GLN A 99 -4.45 20.82 -4.19
C GLN A 99 -3.04 21.21 -4.66
N GLN A 100 -2.01 20.51 -4.16
CA GLN A 100 -0.62 20.72 -4.59
C GLN A 100 -0.46 20.52 -6.11
N LEU A 101 -1.12 19.50 -6.68
CA LEU A 101 -1.04 19.19 -8.11
C LEU A 101 -1.87 20.13 -9.01
N ALA A 102 -2.82 20.86 -8.44
CA ALA A 102 -3.68 21.80 -9.17
C ALA A 102 -3.06 23.19 -9.34
N CYS A 103 -1.97 23.49 -8.64
CA CYS A 103 -1.22 24.74 -8.69
C CYS A 103 -0.01 24.63 -9.64
#